data_AF-A0A523TI59-F1
#
_entry.id   AF-A0A523TI59-F1
#
_cell.length_a   1.000
_cell.length_b   1.000
_cell.length_c   1.000
_cell.angle_alpha   90.00
_cell.angle_beta   90.00
_cell.angle_gamma   90.00
#
_symmetry.space_group_name_H-M   'P 1'
#
loop_
_entity.id
_entity.type
_entity.pdbx_description
1 polymer ?
#
loop_
_entity_poly.entity_id
_entity_poly.type
_entity_poly.pdbx_seq_one_letter_code
_entity_poly.pdbx_strand_id
1 'polypeptide(L)'
;MLDLYLISLFSLILTEYGFQTRKRALIAFEGKWRWYRTLLRAVIWAGAFAFSSQIGSRRALLYYAVAFALGEGWAYLFRRLIKRDIQGGFAYGRPVVHLLPFLFAGIMPLILLFLPDGLVPKSYLSGIISAPEILGPAFAVVMLWNWATLFTVSLLGLVRPEQVEEEIHPLIGAGEVIGILERLVTFVLVSVGGFAAVGFVVAAKAAVRYPQFKKREFAEYFLIGTLCSMGIAVLTALTFGLR
;
A
#
# COMPACT_ATOMS: atom_id res chain seq x y z
N MET A 1 -4.84 -16.86 -9.48
CA MET A 1 -4.01 -16.64 -8.27
C MET A 1 -3.72 -15.16 -8.06
N LEU A 2 -3.47 -14.42 -9.16
CA LEU A 2 -3.25 -12.97 -9.14
C LEU A 2 -4.41 -12.19 -8.50
N ASP A 3 -5.65 -12.60 -8.72
CA ASP A 3 -6.80 -11.80 -8.28
C ASP A 3 -7.05 -11.91 -6.79
N LEU A 4 -6.85 -13.09 -6.21
CA LEU A 4 -6.90 -13.29 -4.77
C LEU A 4 -5.78 -12.52 -4.06
N TYR A 5 -4.58 -12.52 -4.65
CA TYR A 5 -3.47 -11.68 -4.23
C TYR A 5 -3.90 -10.20 -4.23
N LEU A 6 -4.51 -9.73 -5.33
CA LEU A 6 -4.92 -8.34 -5.48
C LEU A 6 -6.07 -7.95 -4.54
N ILE A 7 -7.10 -8.78 -4.36
CA ILE A 7 -8.19 -8.52 -3.41
C ILE A 7 -7.66 -8.44 -1.98
N SER A 8 -6.80 -9.40 -1.60
CA SER A 8 -6.13 -9.41 -0.30
C SER A 8 -5.38 -8.11 -0.06
N LEU A 9 -4.49 -7.76 -1.00
CA LEU A 9 -3.64 -6.60 -0.90
C LEU A 9 -4.45 -5.30 -0.94
N PHE A 10 -5.42 -5.19 -1.85
CA PHE A 10 -6.32 -4.04 -1.94
C PHE A 10 -7.10 -3.85 -0.64
N SER A 11 -7.72 -4.91 -0.11
CA SER A 11 -8.49 -4.84 1.14
C SER A 11 -7.63 -4.38 2.31
N LEU A 12 -6.40 -4.87 2.41
CA LEU A 12 -5.48 -4.56 3.50
C LEU A 12 -4.93 -3.13 3.37
N ILE A 13 -4.44 -2.76 2.19
CA ILE A 13 -3.88 -1.44 1.93
C ILE A 13 -4.95 -0.36 2.05
N LEU A 14 -6.15 -0.58 1.50
CA LEU A 14 -7.26 0.38 1.63
C LEU A 14 -7.69 0.58 3.08
N THR A 15 -7.77 -0.47 3.88
CA THR A 15 -8.30 -0.34 5.25
C THR A 15 -7.26 0.09 6.29
N GLU A 16 -5.98 -0.23 6.07
CA GLU A 16 -4.90 0.18 6.97
C GLU A 16 -4.30 1.54 6.60
N TYR A 17 -4.16 1.81 5.30
CA TYR A 17 -3.51 3.03 4.79
C TYR A 17 -4.48 3.98 4.07
N GLY A 18 -5.55 3.48 3.46
CA GLY A 18 -6.30 4.18 2.41
C GLY A 18 -6.79 5.59 2.74
N PHE A 19 -6.75 6.44 1.71
CA PHE A 19 -7.24 7.83 1.59
C PHE A 19 -7.28 8.68 2.87
N GLN A 20 -6.29 8.50 3.74
CA GLN A 20 -6.12 9.26 4.97
C GLN A 20 -4.72 9.84 5.00
N THR A 21 -4.53 10.85 5.84
CA THR A 21 -3.23 11.49 6.00
C THR A 21 -2.28 10.61 6.82
N ARG A 22 -0.97 10.85 6.71
CA ARG A 22 0.06 10.19 7.56
C ARG A 22 -0.32 10.25 9.03
N LYS A 23 -0.67 11.45 9.53
CA LYS A 23 -1.07 11.68 10.92
C LYS A 23 -2.24 10.78 11.34
N ARG A 24 -3.28 10.66 10.50
CA ARG A 24 -4.44 9.80 10.81
C ARG A 24 -4.07 8.32 10.82
N ALA A 25 -3.20 7.88 9.90
CA ALA A 25 -2.74 6.50 9.87
C ALA A 25 -1.92 6.14 11.10
N LEU A 26 -0.99 7.01 11.53
CA LEU A 26 -0.18 6.81 12.74
C LEU A 26 -1.05 6.70 13.99
N ILE A 27 -1.98 7.65 14.20
CA ILE A 27 -2.94 7.60 15.32
C ILE A 27 -3.71 6.28 15.33
N ALA A 28 -4.06 5.77 14.15
CA ALA A 28 -4.80 4.53 14.05
C ALA A 28 -3.93 3.28 14.31
N PHE A 29 -2.62 3.31 14.04
CA PHE A 29 -1.71 2.23 14.38
C PHE A 29 -1.40 2.17 15.88
N GLU A 30 -1.31 3.31 16.56
CA GLU A 30 -1.11 3.35 18.01
C GLU A 30 -2.38 3.01 18.80
N GLY A 31 -3.54 3.29 18.22
CA GLY A 31 -4.86 3.12 18.84
C GLY A 31 -5.26 1.67 19.17
N LYS A 32 -6.45 1.54 19.75
CA LYS A 32 -7.12 0.24 19.96
C LYS A 32 -7.66 -0.32 18.64
N TRP A 33 -7.93 -1.62 18.61
CA TRP A 33 -8.59 -2.27 17.48
C TRP A 33 -9.91 -1.56 17.13
N ARG A 34 -10.15 -1.40 15.83
CA ARG A 34 -11.30 -0.68 15.26
C ARG A 34 -12.11 -1.65 14.41
N TRP A 35 -13.28 -2.04 14.90
CA TRP A 35 -14.16 -3.02 14.25
C TRP A 35 -14.53 -2.63 12.82
N TYR A 36 -14.68 -1.33 12.53
CA TYR A 36 -15.06 -0.86 11.19
C TYR A 36 -14.03 -1.20 10.11
N ARG A 37 -12.74 -1.36 10.46
CA ARG A 37 -11.70 -1.79 9.49
C ARG A 37 -11.91 -3.24 9.05
N THR A 38 -12.21 -4.10 10.02
CA THR A 38 -12.56 -5.50 9.78
C THR A 38 -13.87 -5.60 9.01
N LEU A 39 -14.88 -4.77 9.33
CA LEU A 39 -16.12 -4.71 8.57
C LEU A 39 -15.89 -4.28 7.11
N LEU A 40 -15.09 -3.24 6.86
CA LEU A 40 -14.78 -2.79 5.50
C LEU A 40 -14.09 -3.90 4.70
N ARG A 41 -13.12 -4.62 5.29
CA ARG A 41 -12.53 -5.79 4.63
C ARG A 41 -13.56 -6.88 4.38
N ALA A 42 -14.42 -7.18 5.34
CA ALA A 42 -15.49 -8.16 5.16
C ALA A 42 -16.42 -7.79 3.98
N VAL A 43 -16.76 -6.50 3.83
CA VAL A 43 -17.55 -6.00 2.70
C VAL A 43 -16.82 -6.19 1.37
N ILE A 44 -15.51 -5.88 1.32
CA ILE A 44 -14.70 -6.08 0.10
C ILE A 44 -14.65 -7.58 -0.28
N TRP A 45 -14.40 -8.45 0.69
CA TRP A 45 -14.35 -9.90 0.48
C TRP A 45 -15.71 -10.49 0.10
N ALA A 46 -16.80 -10.03 0.73
CA ALA A 46 -18.16 -10.41 0.37
C ALA A 46 -18.53 -9.94 -1.04
N GLY A 47 -18.15 -8.71 -1.41
CA GLY A 47 -18.29 -8.21 -2.77
C GLY A 47 -17.52 -9.07 -3.78
N ALA A 48 -16.26 -9.38 -3.47
CA ALA A 48 -15.44 -10.25 -4.32
C ALA A 48 -16.04 -11.65 -4.51
N PHE A 49 -16.72 -12.20 -3.50
CA PHE A 49 -17.48 -13.45 -3.64
C PHE A 49 -18.75 -13.27 -4.48
N ALA A 50 -19.50 -12.20 -4.26
CA ALA A 50 -20.75 -11.91 -4.98
C ALA A 50 -20.53 -11.69 -6.49
N PHE A 51 -19.38 -11.12 -6.87
CA PHE A 51 -19.00 -10.93 -8.28
C PHE A 51 -18.14 -12.08 -8.84
N SER A 52 -17.91 -13.13 -8.05
CA SER A 52 -17.19 -14.31 -8.55
C SER A 52 -18.09 -15.16 -9.44
N SER A 53 -17.48 -15.89 -10.39
CA SER A 53 -18.20 -16.87 -11.21
C SER A 53 -18.73 -18.08 -10.40
N GLN A 54 -18.49 -18.10 -9.09
CA GLN A 54 -18.75 -19.21 -8.18
C GLN A 54 -19.83 -18.87 -7.13
N ILE A 55 -20.55 -17.76 -7.32
CA ILE A 55 -21.66 -17.36 -6.45
C ILE A 55 -22.67 -18.51 -6.31
N GLY A 56 -23.12 -18.76 -5.07
CA GLY A 56 -24.04 -19.86 -4.73
C GLY A 56 -23.36 -21.18 -4.32
N SER A 57 -22.06 -21.37 -4.60
CA SER A 57 -21.32 -22.54 -4.11
C SER A 57 -20.95 -22.39 -2.63
N ARG A 58 -21.43 -23.33 -1.78
CA ARG A 58 -21.06 -23.40 -0.35
C ARG A 58 -19.55 -23.54 -0.16
N ARG A 59 -18.87 -24.28 -1.06
CA ARG A 59 -17.41 -24.47 -1.01
C ARG A 59 -16.66 -23.19 -1.37
N ALA A 60 -17.16 -22.44 -2.35
CA ALA A 60 -16.60 -21.14 -2.68
C ALA A 60 -16.80 -20.14 -1.53
N LEU A 61 -17.98 -20.12 -0.90
CA LEU A 61 -18.20 -19.29 0.29
C LEU A 61 -17.21 -19.61 1.42
N LEU A 62 -17.00 -20.89 1.72
CA LEU A 62 -16.02 -21.34 2.71
C LEU A 62 -14.60 -20.87 2.34
N TYR A 63 -14.23 -20.96 1.08
CA TYR A 63 -12.94 -20.50 0.58
C TYR A 63 -12.72 -18.99 0.81
N TYR A 64 -13.68 -18.14 0.42
CA TYR A 64 -13.59 -16.69 0.66
C TYR A 64 -13.57 -16.37 2.16
N ALA A 65 -14.31 -17.12 2.98
CA ALA A 65 -14.31 -16.96 4.43
C ALA A 65 -12.95 -17.32 5.06
N VAL A 66 -12.31 -18.42 4.61
CA VAL A 66 -10.96 -18.80 5.06
C VAL A 66 -9.93 -17.76 4.63
N ALA A 67 -9.97 -17.30 3.38
CA ALA A 67 -9.07 -16.27 2.88
C ALA A 67 -9.24 -14.94 3.65
N PHE A 68 -10.48 -14.54 3.94
CA PHE A 68 -10.77 -13.39 4.80
C PHE A 68 -10.21 -13.57 6.21
N ALA A 69 -10.42 -14.74 6.85
CA ALA A 69 -9.92 -15.01 8.20
C ALA A 69 -8.38 -14.96 8.28
N LEU A 70 -7.68 -15.52 7.27
CA LEU A 70 -6.24 -15.38 7.14
C LEU A 70 -5.84 -13.89 6.98
N GLY A 71 -6.59 -13.13 6.20
CA GLY A 71 -6.39 -11.69 6.00
C GLY A 71 -6.54 -10.87 7.28
N GLU A 72 -7.53 -11.19 8.12
CA GLU A 72 -7.71 -10.54 9.43
C GLU A 72 -6.57 -10.88 10.40
N GLY A 73 -6.16 -12.14 10.45
CA GLY A 73 -5.00 -12.57 11.25
C GLY A 73 -3.74 -11.81 10.83
N TRP A 74 -3.55 -11.63 9.53
CA TRP A 74 -2.42 -10.87 9.01
C TRP A 74 -2.51 -9.37 9.29
N ALA A 75 -3.68 -8.76 9.11
CA ALA A 75 -3.91 -7.36 9.43
C ALA A 75 -3.65 -7.10 10.93
N TYR A 76 -4.03 -8.03 11.80
CA TYR A 76 -3.71 -7.97 13.22
C TYR A 76 -2.20 -8.02 13.48
N LEU A 77 -1.48 -8.98 12.88
CA LEU A 77 -0.03 -9.09 13.01
C LEU A 77 0.69 -7.82 12.54
N PHE A 78 0.32 -7.34 11.36
CA PHE A 78 0.83 -6.11 10.77
C PHE A 78 0.66 -4.90 11.71
N ARG A 79 -0.56 -4.66 12.21
CA ARG A 79 -0.83 -3.57 13.16
C ARG A 79 -0.01 -3.72 14.44
N ARG A 80 0.11 -4.95 14.97
CA ARG A 80 0.90 -5.24 16.17
C ARG A 80 2.38 -4.92 15.97
N LEU A 81 2.94 -5.28 14.81
CA LEU A 81 4.35 -5.01 14.50
C LEU A 81 4.62 -3.52 14.29
N ILE A 82 3.77 -2.79 13.54
CA ILE A 82 3.90 -1.34 13.41
C ILE A 82 3.80 -0.66 14.77
N LYS A 83 2.79 -1.03 15.58
CA LYS A 83 2.63 -0.46 16.92
C LYS A 83 3.87 -0.67 17.78
N ARG A 84 4.47 -1.86 17.71
CA ARG A 84 5.71 -2.17 18.43
C ARG A 84 6.87 -1.31 17.95
N ASP A 85 6.99 -1.10 16.64
CA ASP A 85 8.05 -0.26 16.07
C ASP A 85 7.90 1.22 16.50
N ILE A 86 6.67 1.76 16.45
CA ILE A 86 6.38 3.13 16.89
C ILE A 86 6.71 3.30 18.38
N GLN A 87 6.26 2.37 19.22
CA GLN A 87 6.60 2.36 20.65
C GLN A 87 8.10 2.15 20.93
N GLY A 88 8.82 1.54 19.98
CA GLY A 88 10.25 1.32 20.03
C GLY A 88 11.09 2.46 19.46
N GLY A 89 10.50 3.63 19.19
CA GLY A 89 11.20 4.83 18.73
C GLY A 89 11.26 5.01 17.20
N PHE A 90 10.66 4.12 16.42
CA PHE A 90 10.54 4.31 14.97
C PHE A 90 9.23 5.04 14.67
N ALA A 91 9.25 6.38 14.62
CA ALA A 91 8.06 7.23 14.52
C ALA A 91 7.04 6.82 13.44
N TYR A 92 7.50 6.23 12.34
CA TYR A 92 6.66 5.78 11.22
C TYR A 92 6.59 4.27 11.05
N GLY A 93 7.13 3.48 11.98
CA GLY A 93 7.38 2.05 11.79
C GLY A 93 8.65 1.79 10.97
N ARG A 94 9.15 0.55 10.96
CA ARG A 94 10.28 0.19 10.09
C ARG A 94 9.80 -0.10 8.67
N PRO A 95 10.54 0.29 7.62
CA PRO A 95 10.18 0.03 6.21
C PRO A 95 9.83 -1.43 5.92
N VAL A 96 10.54 -2.37 6.55
CA VAL A 96 10.29 -3.82 6.37
C VAL A 96 8.88 -4.23 6.81
N VAL A 97 8.30 -3.60 7.83
CA VAL A 97 6.95 -3.93 8.29
C VAL A 97 5.89 -3.42 7.32
N HIS A 98 6.17 -2.32 6.61
CA HIS A 98 5.31 -1.83 5.52
C HIS A 98 5.29 -2.76 4.29
N LEU A 99 6.27 -3.68 4.15
CA LEU A 99 6.29 -4.70 3.10
C LEU A 99 5.47 -5.96 3.46
N LEU A 100 5.09 -6.11 4.73
CA LEU A 100 4.37 -7.28 5.22
C LEU A 100 3.02 -7.54 4.53
N PRO A 101 2.21 -6.52 4.15
CA PRO A 101 1.02 -6.70 3.31
C PRO A 101 1.29 -7.47 2.00
N PHE A 102 2.42 -7.21 1.34
CA PHE A 102 2.77 -7.83 0.05
C PHE A 102 3.20 -9.28 0.22
N LEU A 103 3.96 -9.57 1.30
CA LEU A 103 4.33 -10.93 1.66
C LEU A 103 3.09 -11.80 1.90
N PHE A 104 2.08 -11.27 2.60
CA PHE A 104 0.83 -11.98 2.81
C PHE A 104 0.07 -12.26 1.53
N ALA A 105 -0.09 -11.24 0.70
CA ALA A 105 -0.78 -11.40 -0.57
C ALA A 105 -0.13 -12.53 -1.39
N GLY A 106 1.20 -12.68 -1.35
CA GLY A 106 1.93 -13.77 -2.01
C GLY A 106 1.83 -15.13 -1.31
N ILE A 107 1.91 -15.18 0.02
CA ILE A 107 1.91 -16.43 0.79
C ILE A 107 0.50 -17.02 0.93
N MET A 108 -0.54 -16.19 1.03
CA MET A 108 -1.90 -16.66 1.28
C MET A 108 -2.40 -17.63 0.19
N PRO A 109 -2.23 -17.38 -1.13
CA PRO A 109 -2.53 -18.38 -2.17
C PRO A 109 -1.76 -19.69 -1.98
N LEU A 110 -0.50 -19.64 -1.52
CA LEU A 110 0.30 -20.83 -1.25
C LEU A 110 -0.28 -21.63 -0.08
N ILE A 111 -0.67 -20.97 1.01
CA ILE A 111 -1.34 -21.62 2.14
C ILE A 111 -2.62 -22.34 1.67
N LEU A 112 -3.39 -21.69 0.80
CA LEU A 112 -4.64 -22.26 0.27
C LEU A 112 -4.39 -23.47 -0.65
N LEU A 113 -3.24 -23.56 -1.33
CA LEU A 113 -2.86 -24.73 -2.12
C LEU A 113 -2.59 -25.97 -1.27
N PHE A 114 -2.16 -25.80 -0.01
CA PHE A 114 -1.92 -26.89 0.92
C PHE A 114 -3.19 -27.36 1.64
N LEU A 115 -4.31 -26.64 1.51
CA LEU A 115 -5.57 -27.09 2.07
C LEU A 115 -6.15 -28.27 1.26
N PRO A 116 -6.77 -29.25 1.93
CA PRO A 116 -7.44 -30.36 1.26
C PRO A 116 -8.44 -29.87 0.20
N ASP A 117 -8.47 -30.53 -0.97
CA ASP A 117 -9.39 -30.19 -2.07
C ASP A 117 -10.88 -30.26 -1.67
N GLY A 118 -11.19 -31.07 -0.64
CA GLY A 118 -12.52 -31.13 -0.04
C GLY A 118 -12.94 -29.87 0.72
N LEU A 119 -11.97 -29.11 1.24
CA LEU A 119 -12.18 -27.82 1.91
C LEU A 119 -12.08 -26.65 0.93
N VAL A 120 -11.09 -26.67 0.04
CA VAL A 120 -10.83 -25.61 -0.94
C VAL A 120 -10.57 -26.23 -2.32
N PRO A 121 -11.55 -26.21 -3.23
CA PRO A 121 -11.32 -26.63 -4.61
C PRO A 121 -10.31 -25.72 -5.30
N LYS A 122 -9.19 -26.27 -5.75
CA LYS A 122 -8.12 -25.51 -6.45
C LYS A 122 -8.60 -24.81 -7.73
N SER A 123 -9.67 -25.29 -8.36
CA SER A 123 -10.31 -24.63 -9.51
C SER A 123 -10.82 -23.22 -9.22
N TYR A 124 -11.05 -22.88 -7.94
CA TYR A 124 -11.44 -21.53 -7.53
C TYR A 124 -10.26 -20.56 -7.49
N LEU A 125 -9.00 -21.02 -7.56
CA LEU A 125 -7.83 -20.14 -7.59
C LEU A 125 -7.68 -19.40 -8.93
N SER A 126 -8.32 -19.85 -10.00
CA SER A 126 -8.15 -19.32 -11.37
C SER A 126 -9.33 -18.49 -11.90
N GLY A 127 -10.43 -18.34 -11.14
CA GLY A 127 -11.68 -17.73 -11.64
C GLY A 127 -12.18 -16.52 -10.86
N ILE A 128 -11.31 -15.88 -10.09
CA ILE A 128 -11.71 -14.78 -9.20
C ILE A 128 -11.49 -13.49 -9.98
N ILE A 129 -12.54 -12.84 -10.45
CA ILE A 129 -12.52 -11.50 -11.07
C ILE A 129 -11.83 -11.42 -12.45
N SER A 130 -12.66 -11.38 -13.49
CA SER A 130 -12.33 -11.03 -14.88
C SER A 130 -12.05 -9.52 -15.09
N ALA A 131 -11.74 -8.75 -14.04
CA ALA A 131 -11.55 -7.29 -14.08
C ALA A 131 -10.16 -6.80 -13.60
N PRO A 132 -9.04 -7.41 -14.02
CA PRO A 132 -7.70 -6.90 -13.70
C PRO A 132 -7.47 -5.48 -14.23
N GLU A 133 -8.14 -5.09 -15.33
CA GLU A 133 -8.04 -3.77 -15.96
C GLU A 133 -8.46 -2.60 -15.05
N ILE A 134 -9.44 -2.79 -14.16
CA ILE A 134 -9.91 -1.74 -13.23
C ILE A 134 -9.28 -1.90 -11.85
N LEU A 135 -9.15 -3.15 -11.38
CA LEU A 135 -8.67 -3.43 -10.03
C LEU A 135 -7.18 -3.07 -9.86
N GLY A 136 -6.36 -3.28 -10.89
CA GLY A 136 -4.94 -2.89 -10.89
C GLY A 136 -4.75 -1.39 -10.69
N PRO A 137 -5.29 -0.53 -11.58
CA PRO A 137 -5.21 0.91 -11.42
C PRO A 137 -5.84 1.44 -10.12
N ALA A 138 -6.98 0.88 -9.70
CA ALA A 138 -7.59 1.25 -8.42
C ALA A 138 -6.66 0.91 -7.24
N PHE A 139 -6.04 -0.26 -7.26
CA PHE A 139 -5.03 -0.65 -6.28
C PHE A 139 -3.82 0.30 -6.29
N ALA A 140 -3.32 0.65 -7.47
CA ALA A 140 -2.21 1.59 -7.63
C ALA A 140 -2.51 2.94 -7.00
N VAL A 141 -3.71 3.50 -7.23
CA VAL A 141 -4.11 4.79 -6.64
C VAL A 141 -4.13 4.71 -5.11
N VAL A 142 -4.71 3.66 -4.53
CA VAL A 142 -4.76 3.49 -3.06
C VAL A 142 -3.36 3.31 -2.47
N MET A 143 -2.51 2.51 -3.13
CA MET A 143 -1.14 2.22 -2.73
C MET A 143 -0.25 3.47 -2.78
N LEU A 144 -0.32 4.24 -3.88
CA LEU A 144 0.46 5.46 -4.08
C LEU A 144 0.01 6.63 -3.21
N TRP A 145 -1.19 6.55 -2.63
CA TRP A 145 -1.68 7.55 -1.70
C TRP A 145 -0.88 7.55 -0.38
N ASN A 146 -1.21 6.65 0.55
CA ASN A 146 -0.66 6.70 1.90
C ASN A 146 0.33 5.58 2.20
N TRP A 147 0.21 4.41 1.57
CA TRP A 147 1.19 3.35 1.77
C TRP A 147 2.56 3.79 1.27
N ALA A 148 2.66 4.29 0.04
CA ALA A 148 3.91 4.80 -0.52
C ALA A 148 4.46 5.98 0.28
N THR A 149 3.58 6.85 0.79
CA THR A 149 3.95 7.94 1.69
C THR A 149 4.63 7.40 2.95
N LEU A 150 3.96 6.50 3.70
CA LEU A 150 4.46 5.96 4.96
C LEU A 150 5.71 5.10 4.78
N PHE A 151 5.80 4.34 3.68
CA PHE A 151 7.01 3.61 3.33
C PHE A 151 8.19 4.57 3.07
N THR A 152 7.96 5.65 2.30
CA THR A 152 9.01 6.64 2.00
C THR A 152 9.52 7.32 3.27
N VAL A 153 8.62 7.78 4.15
CA VAL A 153 9.04 8.45 5.40
C VAL A 153 9.62 7.50 6.43
N SER A 154 9.18 6.24 6.50
CA SER A 154 9.83 5.24 7.36
C SER A 154 11.25 4.94 6.89
N LEU A 155 11.50 4.93 5.57
CA LEU A 155 12.85 4.77 5.02
C LEU A 155 13.72 5.98 5.34
N LEU A 156 13.18 7.19 5.14
CA LEU A 156 13.87 8.43 5.51
C LEU A 156 14.18 8.47 7.00
N GLY A 157 13.27 8.03 7.86
CA GLY A 157 13.47 7.98 9.31
C GLY A 157 14.63 7.07 9.75
N LEU A 158 15.03 6.09 8.93
CA LEU A 158 16.22 5.27 9.22
C LEU A 158 17.54 5.99 8.93
N VAL A 159 17.54 6.93 7.97
CA VAL A 159 18.76 7.58 7.48
C VAL A 159 18.90 9.01 8.01
N ARG A 160 17.76 9.70 8.19
CA ARG A 160 17.61 11.12 8.52
C ARG A 160 16.47 11.33 9.53
N PRO A 161 16.56 10.76 10.75
CA PRO A 161 15.49 10.83 11.76
C PRO A 161 15.18 12.28 12.19
N GLU A 162 16.19 13.11 12.42
CA GLU A 162 16.01 14.50 12.87
C GLU A 162 15.19 15.34 11.87
N GLN A 163 15.49 15.22 10.58
CA GLN A 163 14.77 15.96 9.52
C GLN A 163 13.32 15.48 9.39
N VAL A 164 13.07 14.20 9.67
CA VAL A 164 11.74 13.61 9.66
C VAL A 164 10.93 14.06 10.89
N GLU A 165 11.56 14.18 12.06
CA GLU A 165 10.92 14.66 13.29
C GLU A 165 10.52 16.13 13.22
N GLU A 166 11.35 17.00 12.62
CA GLU A 166 11.01 18.40 12.35
C GLU A 166 9.75 18.53 11.48
N GLU A 167 9.54 17.59 10.55
CA GLU A 167 8.35 17.55 9.68
C GLU A 167 7.06 17.05 10.37
N ILE A 168 7.14 16.48 11.58
CA ILE A 168 5.95 16.01 12.33
C ILE A 168 5.10 17.19 12.82
N HIS A 169 5.72 18.36 13.02
CA HIS A 169 5.12 19.47 13.77
C HIS A 169 4.07 20.34 13.04
N PRO A 170 3.88 20.32 11.70
CA PRO A 170 2.70 20.91 11.07
C PRO A 170 1.53 19.91 10.85
N LEU A 171 0.29 20.39 10.99
CA LEU A 171 -0.92 19.76 10.45
C LEU A 171 -0.83 19.63 8.92
N ILE A 172 -1.33 18.50 8.37
CA ILE A 172 -1.34 18.11 6.93
C ILE A 172 -0.30 18.88 6.11
N GLY A 173 0.96 18.44 6.17
CA GLY A 173 2.02 19.13 5.47
C GLY A 173 1.72 19.19 3.97
N ALA A 174 1.78 20.38 3.37
CA ALA A 174 1.65 20.56 1.92
C ALA A 174 2.58 19.61 1.14
N GLY A 175 3.74 19.26 1.73
CA GLY A 175 4.66 18.27 1.18
C GLY A 175 4.07 16.85 1.02
N GLU A 176 3.18 16.42 1.92
CA GLU A 176 2.48 15.14 1.80
C GLU A 176 1.56 15.12 0.57
N VAL A 177 0.77 16.18 0.40
CA VAL A 177 -0.14 16.32 -0.75
C VAL A 177 0.66 16.43 -2.05
N ILE A 178 1.72 17.25 -2.08
CA ILE A 178 2.62 17.36 -3.24
C ILE A 178 3.20 15.99 -3.59
N GLY A 179 3.69 15.23 -2.61
CA GLY A 179 4.24 13.90 -2.84
C GLY A 179 3.20 12.90 -3.38
N ILE A 180 1.95 12.96 -2.92
CA ILE A 180 0.85 12.14 -3.47
C ILE A 180 0.60 12.52 -4.93
N LEU A 181 0.48 13.81 -5.23
CA LEU A 181 0.22 14.30 -6.58
C LEU A 181 1.34 13.92 -7.56
N GLU A 182 2.60 14.06 -7.17
CA GLU A 182 3.76 13.67 -7.99
C GLU A 182 3.74 12.18 -8.33
N ARG A 183 3.44 11.31 -7.35
CA ARG A 183 3.35 9.86 -7.60
C ARG A 183 2.19 9.51 -8.51
N LEU A 184 1.03 10.14 -8.36
CA LEU A 184 -0.14 9.92 -9.22
C LEU A 184 0.12 10.42 -10.65
N VAL A 185 0.71 11.60 -10.81
CA VAL A 185 1.13 12.14 -12.12
C VAL A 185 2.16 11.22 -12.76
N THR A 186 3.17 10.79 -12.01
CA THR A 186 4.18 9.82 -12.49
C THR A 186 3.54 8.52 -12.93
N PHE A 187 2.60 7.99 -12.14
CA PHE A 187 1.88 6.78 -12.48
C PHE A 187 1.12 6.90 -13.81
N VAL A 188 0.40 8.00 -14.02
CA VAL A 188 -0.31 8.28 -15.27
C VAL A 188 0.68 8.41 -16.44
N LEU A 189 1.74 9.22 -16.28
CA LEU A 189 2.73 9.45 -17.33
C LEU A 189 3.41 8.14 -17.76
N VAL A 190 3.85 7.32 -16.81
CA VAL A 190 4.46 6.02 -17.13
C VAL A 190 3.46 5.07 -17.77
N SER A 191 2.21 5.07 -17.31
CA SER A 191 1.15 4.22 -17.91
C SER A 191 0.92 4.53 -19.38
N VAL A 192 1.05 5.79 -19.80
CA VAL A 192 0.94 6.20 -21.21
C VAL A 192 2.28 6.21 -21.97
N GLY A 193 3.36 5.64 -21.39
CA GLY A 193 4.69 5.57 -22.02
C GLY A 193 5.53 6.85 -21.94
N GLY A 194 5.08 7.87 -21.22
CA GLY A 194 5.71 9.19 -21.07
C GLY A 194 6.88 9.25 -20.09
N PHE A 195 7.87 8.36 -20.18
CA PHE A 195 9.02 8.33 -19.26
C PHE A 195 9.82 9.64 -19.23
N ALA A 196 9.96 10.32 -20.37
CA ALA A 196 10.66 11.61 -20.43
C ALA A 196 9.96 12.69 -19.59
N ALA A 197 8.62 12.72 -19.59
CA ALA A 197 7.81 13.66 -18.81
C ALA A 197 8.03 13.49 -17.30
N VAL A 198 8.28 12.26 -16.83
CA VAL A 198 8.64 11.98 -15.43
C VAL A 198 9.94 12.70 -15.05
N GLY A 199 10.93 12.71 -15.95
CA GLY A 199 12.18 13.46 -15.77
C GLY A 199 11.94 14.96 -15.57
N PHE A 200 11.01 15.56 -16.32
CA PHE A 200 10.63 16.96 -16.15
C PHE A 200 9.97 17.23 -14.80
N VAL A 201 9.10 16.34 -14.30
CA VAL A 201 8.48 16.47 -12.97
C VAL A 201 9.56 16.50 -11.87
N VAL A 202 10.53 15.58 -11.92
CA VAL A 202 11.64 15.53 -10.95
C VAL A 202 12.52 16.77 -11.06
N ALA A 203 12.86 17.19 -12.29
CA ALA A 203 13.69 18.36 -12.51
C ALA A 203 13.01 19.65 -12.01
N ALA A 204 11.72 19.82 -12.28
CA ALA A 204 10.95 20.96 -11.79
C ALA A 204 10.91 21.01 -10.26
N LYS A 205 10.69 19.85 -9.62
CA LYS A 205 10.75 19.72 -8.15
C LYS A 205 12.12 20.12 -7.59
N ALA A 206 13.19 19.64 -8.22
CA ALA A 206 14.56 19.95 -7.81
C ALA A 206 14.91 21.43 -8.01
N ALA A 207 14.48 22.04 -9.13
CA ALA A 207 14.73 23.44 -9.43
C ALA A 207 14.13 24.39 -8.38
N VAL A 208 12.89 24.14 -7.94
CA VAL A 208 12.24 24.92 -6.88
C VAL A 208 12.98 24.80 -5.54
N ARG A 209 13.61 23.65 -5.27
CA ARG A 209 14.31 23.35 -4.01
C ARG A 209 15.81 23.61 -4.06
N TYR A 210 16.35 23.99 -5.21
CA TYR A 210 17.78 24.23 -5.41
C TYR A 210 18.43 25.16 -4.37
N PRO A 211 17.81 26.28 -3.95
CA PRO A 211 18.41 27.15 -2.93
C PRO A 211 18.68 26.44 -1.59
N GLN A 212 17.87 25.43 -1.26
CA GLN A 212 17.95 24.68 -0.01
C GLN A 212 19.02 23.57 -0.06
N PHE A 213 19.48 23.17 -1.24
CA PHE A 213 20.51 22.13 -1.41
C PHE A 213 21.90 22.55 -0.92
N LYS A 214 22.10 23.82 -0.57
CA LYS A 214 23.29 24.28 0.18
C LYS A 214 23.41 23.59 1.55
N LYS A 215 22.29 23.16 2.13
CA LYS A 215 22.27 22.37 3.37
C LYS A 215 22.34 20.89 3.02
N ARG A 216 23.45 20.24 3.39
CA ARG A 216 23.70 18.83 3.09
C ARG A 216 22.58 17.91 3.59
N GLU A 217 22.11 18.10 4.83
CA GLU A 217 21.05 17.23 5.38
C GLU A 217 19.76 17.33 4.57
N PHE A 218 19.39 18.55 4.17
CA PHE A 218 18.21 18.77 3.34
C PHE A 218 18.37 18.15 1.95
N ALA A 219 19.55 18.31 1.32
CA ALA A 219 19.83 17.74 0.01
C ALA A 219 19.71 16.21 0.02
N GLU A 220 20.28 15.55 1.04
CA GLU A 220 20.20 14.09 1.19
C GLU A 220 18.77 13.61 1.49
N TYR A 221 18.08 14.28 2.42
CA TYR A 221 16.67 14.02 2.71
C TYR A 221 15.79 14.12 1.45
N PHE A 222 15.97 15.22 0.69
CA PHE A 222 15.24 15.47 -0.54
C PHE A 222 15.53 14.40 -1.60
N LEU A 223 16.80 14.06 -1.81
CA LEU A 223 17.22 13.13 -2.85
C LEU A 223 16.73 11.71 -2.56
N ILE A 224 16.94 11.20 -1.34
CA ILE A 224 16.49 9.87 -0.92
C ILE A 224 14.97 9.79 -1.00
N GLY A 225 14.27 10.80 -0.48
CA GLY A 225 12.81 10.83 -0.45
C GLY A 225 12.20 10.86 -1.84
N THR A 226 12.75 11.71 -2.72
CA THR A 226 12.27 11.84 -4.10
C THR A 226 12.57 10.58 -4.90
N LEU A 227 13.78 10.04 -4.85
CA LEU A 227 14.14 8.83 -5.61
C LEU A 227 13.33 7.61 -5.15
N CYS A 228 13.15 7.42 -3.84
CA CYS A 228 12.33 6.34 -3.30
C CYS A 228 10.87 6.46 -3.75
N SER A 229 10.27 7.64 -3.53
CA SER A 229 8.87 7.90 -3.88
C SER A 229 8.61 7.74 -5.39
N MET A 230 9.51 8.26 -6.24
CA MET A 230 9.39 8.15 -7.70
C MET A 230 9.63 6.71 -8.17
N GLY A 231 10.61 6.01 -7.59
CA GLY A 231 10.85 4.59 -7.88
C GLY A 231 9.63 3.74 -7.60
N ILE A 232 8.94 3.96 -6.46
CA ILE A 232 7.69 3.28 -6.13
C ILE A 232 6.60 3.58 -7.16
N ALA A 233 6.43 4.84 -7.58
CA ALA A 233 5.43 5.21 -8.58
C ALA A 233 5.70 4.56 -9.95
N VAL A 234 6.96 4.57 -10.41
CA VAL A 234 7.37 3.93 -11.66
C VAL A 234 7.12 2.41 -11.61
N LEU A 235 7.58 1.73 -10.55
CA LEU A 235 7.36 0.29 -10.39
C LEU A 235 5.86 -0.06 -10.36
N THR A 236 5.08 0.72 -9.63
CA THR A 236 3.61 0.53 -9.54
C THR A 236 2.95 0.72 -10.90
N ALA A 237 3.39 1.68 -11.71
CA ALA A 237 2.87 1.89 -13.07
C ALA A 237 3.28 0.78 -14.04
N LEU A 238 4.48 0.22 -13.91
CA LEU A 238 4.91 -0.91 -14.73
C LEU A 238 4.11 -2.19 -14.42
N THR A 239 3.65 -2.37 -13.18
CA THR A 239 2.89 -3.57 -12.77
C THR A 239 1.38 -3.41 -12.88
N PHE A 240 0.84 -2.22 -12.61
CA PHE A 240 -0.60 -1.94 -12.51
C PHE A 240 -1.07 -0.77 -13.36
N GLY A 241 -0.25 -0.35 -14.34
CA GLY A 241 -0.57 0.75 -15.22
C GLY A 241 -1.81 0.52 -16.07
N LEU A 242 -2.29 1.61 -16.66
CA LEU A 242 -3.43 1.63 -17.58
C LEU A 242 -3.01 0.95 -18.89
N ARG A 243 -3.34 -0.33 -19.07
CA ARG A 243 -3.10 -1.10 -20.29
C ARG A 243 -4.37 -1.79 -20.74
#